data_AF-S8FK64-F1
#
_entry.id   AF-S8FK64-F1
#
_cell.length_a   1.000
_cell.length_b   1.000
_cell.length_c   1.000
_cell.angle_alpha   90.00
_cell.angle_beta   90.00
_cell.angle_gamma   90.00
#
_symmetry.space_group_name_H-M   'P 1'
#
loop_
_entity.id
_entity.type
_entity.pdbx_description
1 polymer ?
#
loop_
_entity_poly.entity_id
_entity_poly.type
_entity_poly.pdbx_seq_one_letter_code
_entity_poly.pdbx_strand_id
1 'polypeptide(L)'
;MLTFRALLDFIYLAQYPTHDNTTLKYMTDALELFHKHKDVLKELGICEHMNIPKLLVHSLLHYVDSIRNLGTTNNHNTEMFKRLHIDCAKKVWRAMNHRDECPQMVKWLEHREKVSIFEMLCKRLAEASGQLIRLTQSPQDRHPAAKASLHQATKHHPTYLPFSRLNIFHGIKFPQVPLSDNAPERDAVKAKPASGSQPAWFDTVVMMQGNDDKAPGLQGTWIGCVKVIFRLPDKITEYGSNITMPAPDEWAEHGPLAYVEWFAMLPTSADPIHMMYNVRKMPLHADGNPAGEVLPLATIWQSCQLIP
;
A
#
# COMPACT_ATOMS: atom_id res chain seq x y z
N MET A 1 -13.65 -45.10 -7.27
CA MET A 1 -14.31 -43.89 -6.75
C MET A 1 -13.66 -43.35 -5.49
N LEU A 2 -13.67 -44.06 -4.35
CA LEU A 2 -13.08 -43.59 -3.07
C LEU A 2 -11.64 -43.05 -3.19
N THR A 3 -10.79 -43.68 -4.00
CA THR A 3 -9.43 -43.21 -4.34
C THR A 3 -9.38 -41.78 -4.87
N PHE A 4 -10.13 -41.51 -5.94
CA PHE A 4 -10.17 -40.18 -6.58
C PHE A 4 -10.84 -39.15 -5.68
N ARG A 5 -11.85 -39.56 -4.89
CA ARG A 5 -12.45 -38.68 -3.89
C ARG A 5 -11.43 -38.25 -2.84
N ALA A 6 -10.71 -39.19 -2.21
CA ALA A 6 -9.71 -38.88 -1.19
C ALA A 6 -8.60 -37.94 -1.71
N LEU A 7 -8.18 -38.14 -2.97
CA LEU A 7 -7.21 -37.27 -3.63
C LEU A 7 -7.75 -35.86 -3.90
N LEU A 8 -9.02 -35.74 -4.35
CA LEU A 8 -9.69 -34.45 -4.56
C LEU A 8 -9.93 -33.72 -3.23
N ASP A 9 -10.44 -34.43 -2.21
CA ASP A 9 -10.69 -33.91 -0.86
C ASP A 9 -9.37 -33.34 -0.28
N PHE A 10 -8.23 -34.02 -0.46
CA PHE A 10 -6.91 -33.48 -0.10
C PHE A 10 -6.54 -32.22 -0.90
N ILE A 11 -6.71 -32.23 -2.23
CA ILE A 11 -6.34 -31.10 -3.10
C ILE A 11 -7.16 -29.84 -2.75
N TYR A 12 -8.46 -29.99 -2.45
CA TYR A 12 -9.30 -28.87 -2.02
C TYR A 12 -8.89 -28.35 -0.65
N LEU A 13 -8.62 -29.22 0.34
CA LEU A 13 -8.12 -28.80 1.66
C LEU A 13 -6.77 -28.07 1.55
N ALA A 14 -5.86 -28.54 0.69
CA ALA A 14 -4.55 -27.94 0.47
C ALA A 14 -4.58 -26.58 -0.27
N GLN A 15 -5.75 -26.14 -0.75
CA GLN A 15 -5.98 -24.82 -1.37
C GLN A 15 -6.59 -23.79 -0.39
N TYR A 16 -6.90 -24.17 0.85
CA TYR A 16 -7.54 -23.25 1.79
C TYR A 16 -6.59 -22.10 2.18
N PRO A 17 -7.10 -20.85 2.31
CA PRO A 17 -6.28 -19.69 2.64
C PRO A 17 -5.80 -19.66 4.09
N THR A 18 -6.40 -20.48 4.95
CA THR A 18 -6.07 -20.69 6.37
C THR A 18 -6.18 -22.18 6.70
N HIS A 19 -5.42 -22.64 7.72
CA HIS A 19 -5.45 -24.02 8.18
C HIS A 19 -5.48 -24.09 9.70
N ASP A 20 -6.46 -24.83 10.24
CA ASP A 20 -6.55 -25.21 11.65
C ASP A 20 -6.03 -26.63 11.87
N ASN A 21 -5.71 -26.97 13.13
CA ASN A 21 -5.36 -28.34 13.54
C ASN A 21 -6.43 -29.38 13.15
N THR A 22 -7.70 -28.99 13.05
CA THR A 22 -8.80 -29.82 12.53
C THR A 22 -8.65 -30.08 11.03
N THR A 23 -8.40 -29.04 10.22
CA THR A 23 -8.19 -29.20 8.76
C THR A 23 -6.91 -29.95 8.42
N LEU A 24 -5.83 -29.76 9.19
CA LEU A 24 -4.60 -30.54 9.05
C LEU A 24 -4.82 -32.03 9.38
N LYS A 25 -5.71 -32.32 10.34
CA LYS A 25 -6.15 -33.70 10.57
C LYS A 25 -6.94 -34.24 9.38
N TYR A 26 -7.92 -33.52 8.85
CA TYR A 26 -8.67 -33.96 7.66
C TYR A 26 -7.78 -34.18 6.43
N MET A 27 -6.72 -33.38 6.24
CA MET A 27 -5.69 -33.63 5.22
C MET A 27 -4.96 -34.96 5.45
N THR A 28 -4.59 -35.26 6.70
CA THR A 28 -3.94 -36.52 7.08
C THR A 28 -4.88 -37.71 6.86
N ASP A 29 -6.11 -37.63 7.37
CA ASP A 29 -7.15 -38.67 7.26
C ASP A 29 -7.45 -38.98 5.77
N ALA A 30 -7.50 -37.96 4.89
CA ALA A 30 -7.67 -38.13 3.45
C ALA A 30 -6.46 -38.79 2.78
N LEU A 31 -5.24 -38.47 3.22
CA LEU A 31 -4.00 -39.08 2.72
C LEU A 31 -3.92 -40.58 3.08
N GLU A 32 -4.29 -40.93 4.31
CA GLU A 32 -4.41 -42.34 4.75
C GLU A 32 -5.48 -43.10 3.94
N LEU A 33 -6.64 -42.49 3.71
CA LEU A 33 -7.73 -43.12 2.95
C LEU A 33 -7.34 -43.32 1.47
N PHE A 34 -6.62 -42.36 0.86
CA PHE A 34 -5.98 -42.55 -0.44
C PHE A 34 -4.97 -43.71 -0.39
N HIS A 35 -4.07 -43.73 0.60
CA HIS A 35 -3.04 -44.76 0.73
C HIS A 35 -3.60 -46.18 0.91
N LYS A 36 -4.74 -46.32 1.59
CA LYS A 36 -5.44 -47.59 1.84
C LYS A 36 -6.11 -48.17 0.58
N HIS A 37 -6.54 -47.30 -0.35
CA HIS A 37 -7.30 -47.72 -1.54
C HIS A 37 -6.54 -47.58 -2.86
N LYS A 38 -5.34 -46.98 -2.87
CA LYS A 38 -4.52 -46.71 -4.06
C LYS A 38 -4.31 -47.91 -4.98
N ASP A 39 -4.24 -49.13 -4.44
CA ASP A 39 -3.86 -50.32 -5.20
C ASP A 39 -4.93 -50.74 -6.22
N VAL A 40 -6.18 -50.30 -6.04
CA VAL A 40 -7.25 -50.40 -7.05
C VAL A 40 -6.88 -49.70 -8.37
N LEU A 41 -5.98 -48.70 -8.35
CA LEU A 41 -5.48 -48.04 -9.57
C LEU A 41 -4.53 -48.94 -10.38
N LYS A 42 -3.91 -49.95 -9.75
CA LYS A 42 -3.13 -51.00 -10.44
C LYS A 42 -4.08 -52.05 -11.03
N GLU A 43 -5.06 -52.50 -10.24
CA GLU A 43 -6.05 -53.50 -10.66
C GLU A 43 -6.86 -53.05 -11.89
N LEU A 44 -7.16 -51.75 -11.98
CA LEU A 44 -7.82 -51.12 -13.13
C LEU A 44 -6.88 -50.82 -14.32
N GLY A 45 -5.58 -51.16 -14.24
CA GLY A 45 -4.61 -50.93 -15.32
C GLY A 45 -4.26 -49.46 -15.58
N ILE A 46 -4.67 -48.53 -14.70
CA ILE A 46 -4.48 -47.07 -14.88
C ILE A 46 -3.02 -46.67 -14.60
N CYS A 47 -2.30 -47.44 -13.80
CA CYS A 47 -0.88 -47.26 -13.53
C CYS A 47 -0.17 -48.61 -13.32
N GLU A 48 0.80 -48.93 -14.17
CA GLU A 48 1.61 -50.16 -14.08
C GLU A 48 2.41 -50.24 -12.76
N HIS A 49 2.86 -49.09 -12.26
CA HIS A 49 3.66 -49.01 -11.03
C HIS A 49 3.35 -47.72 -10.26
N MET A 50 3.14 -47.83 -8.94
CA MET A 50 2.91 -46.68 -8.05
C MET A 50 4.21 -45.91 -7.69
N ASN A 51 5.34 -46.25 -8.31
CA ASN A 51 6.61 -45.52 -8.19
C ASN A 51 6.62 -44.23 -9.04
N ILE A 52 5.58 -43.41 -8.92
CA ILE A 52 5.55 -42.07 -9.52
C ILE A 52 6.69 -41.26 -8.89
N PRO A 53 7.71 -40.83 -9.65
CA PRO A 53 8.97 -40.38 -9.06
C PRO A 53 8.81 -39.05 -8.32
N LYS A 54 8.91 -39.12 -6.98
CA LYS A 54 9.04 -38.02 -6.01
C LYS A 54 7.86 -37.05 -5.87
N LEU A 55 7.21 -36.63 -6.95
CA LEU A 55 6.47 -35.35 -6.96
C LEU A 55 5.03 -35.37 -6.45
N LEU A 56 4.30 -36.47 -6.55
CA LEU A 56 2.91 -36.54 -6.06
C LEU A 56 2.89 -37.19 -4.67
N VAL A 57 2.84 -38.52 -4.59
CA VAL A 57 2.61 -39.26 -3.34
C VAL A 57 3.61 -38.93 -2.22
N HIS A 58 4.90 -38.79 -2.53
CA HIS A 58 5.91 -38.46 -1.52
C HIS A 58 5.91 -36.97 -1.11
N SER A 59 5.58 -36.06 -2.03
CA SER A 59 5.44 -34.63 -1.72
C SER A 59 4.25 -34.37 -0.79
N LEU A 60 3.11 -35.03 -1.05
CA LEU A 60 1.87 -34.89 -0.25
C LEU A 60 2.07 -35.24 1.23
N LEU A 61 2.96 -36.19 1.55
CA LEU A 61 3.31 -36.51 2.95
C LEU A 61 3.89 -35.28 3.69
N HIS A 62 4.77 -34.53 3.02
CA HIS A 62 5.43 -33.35 3.57
C HIS A 62 4.55 -32.10 3.57
N TYR A 63 3.36 -32.12 2.96
CA TYR A 63 2.48 -30.92 2.93
C TYR A 63 2.03 -30.49 4.32
N VAL A 64 1.67 -31.42 5.21
CA VAL A 64 1.18 -31.09 6.57
C VAL A 64 2.28 -30.40 7.38
N ASP A 65 3.51 -30.90 7.32
CA ASP A 65 4.64 -30.30 8.02
C ASP A 65 5.18 -29.05 7.31
N SER A 66 5.05 -28.96 5.99
CA SER A 66 5.34 -27.73 5.24
C SER A 66 4.38 -26.61 5.63
N ILE A 67 3.08 -26.90 5.76
CA ILE A 67 2.07 -25.91 6.19
C ILE A 67 2.35 -25.44 7.64
N ARG A 68 2.72 -26.36 8.54
CA ARG A 68 3.10 -26.02 9.92
C ARG A 68 4.35 -25.14 10.00
N ASN A 69 5.35 -25.38 9.15
CA ASN A 69 6.65 -24.70 9.21
C ASN A 69 6.76 -23.44 8.33
N LEU A 70 5.98 -23.35 7.26
CA LEU A 70 6.11 -22.31 6.21
C LEU A 70 4.80 -21.54 5.93
N GLY A 71 3.71 -21.86 6.63
CA GLY A 71 2.40 -21.24 6.43
C GLY A 71 1.65 -21.76 5.20
N THR A 72 0.65 -21.01 4.73
CA THR A 72 -0.29 -21.48 3.71
C THR A 72 0.33 -21.63 2.32
N THR A 73 -0.12 -22.66 1.60
CA THR A 73 0.51 -23.16 0.36
C THR A 73 0.56 -22.13 -0.78
N ASN A 74 -0.43 -21.23 -0.83
CA ASN A 74 -0.63 -20.26 -1.90
C ASN A 74 0.59 -19.35 -2.13
N ASN A 75 1.29 -18.95 -1.05
CA ASN A 75 2.42 -18.03 -1.11
C ASN A 75 3.71 -18.68 -1.67
N HIS A 76 3.76 -20.01 -1.78
CA HIS A 76 4.95 -20.76 -2.22
C HIS A 76 4.89 -21.20 -3.68
N ASN A 77 3.97 -20.61 -4.47
CA ASN A 77 3.84 -20.94 -5.89
C ASN A 77 5.01 -20.37 -6.73
N THR A 78 5.37 -21.08 -7.81
CA THR A 78 6.38 -20.62 -8.77
C THR A 78 5.78 -19.84 -9.94
N GLU A 79 4.49 -19.52 -9.91
CA GLU A 79 3.78 -18.87 -11.01
C GLU A 79 4.26 -17.43 -11.20
N MET A 80 4.39 -16.64 -10.12
CA MET A 80 4.90 -15.26 -10.18
C MET A 80 6.27 -15.20 -10.85
N PHE A 81 7.22 -16.03 -10.41
CA PHE A 81 8.56 -16.13 -10.99
C PHE A 81 8.54 -16.58 -12.46
N LYS A 82 7.61 -17.47 -12.86
CA LYS A 82 7.43 -17.85 -14.26
C LYS A 82 6.90 -16.70 -15.14
N ARG A 83 6.03 -15.82 -14.62
CA ARG A 83 5.61 -14.59 -15.33
C ARG A 83 6.77 -13.61 -15.45
N LEU A 84 7.49 -13.35 -14.36
CA LEU A 84 8.70 -12.50 -14.39
C LEU A 84 9.75 -13.03 -15.37
N HIS A 85 9.96 -14.35 -15.47
CA HIS A 85 10.87 -14.93 -16.46
C HIS A 85 10.41 -14.73 -17.92
N ILE A 86 9.11 -14.52 -18.18
CA ILE A 86 8.64 -14.13 -19.53
C ILE A 86 9.04 -12.68 -19.83
N ASP A 87 8.77 -11.75 -18.92
CA ASP A 87 9.00 -10.32 -19.15
C ASP A 87 10.45 -9.87 -18.99
N CYS A 88 11.15 -10.39 -17.99
CA CYS A 88 12.51 -10.00 -17.61
C CYS A 88 13.61 -10.89 -18.20
N ALA A 89 13.26 -12.02 -18.84
CA ALA A 89 14.21 -12.83 -19.57
C ALA A 89 13.78 -13.13 -21.02
N LYS A 90 12.60 -13.75 -21.27
CA LYS A 90 12.24 -14.16 -22.64
C LYS A 90 11.98 -13.00 -23.61
N LYS A 91 11.32 -11.92 -23.18
CA LYS A 91 11.15 -10.70 -24.00
C LYS A 91 12.48 -9.99 -24.24
N VAL A 92 13.31 -9.89 -23.20
CA VAL A 92 14.63 -9.26 -23.22
C VAL A 92 15.57 -9.97 -24.20
N TRP A 93 15.69 -11.29 -24.06
CA TRP A 93 16.47 -12.17 -24.94
C TRP A 93 16.08 -11.97 -26.42
N ARG A 94 14.78 -11.98 -26.73
CA ARG A 94 14.25 -11.76 -28.09
C ARG A 94 14.50 -10.36 -28.67
N ALA A 95 14.83 -9.37 -27.84
CA ALA A 95 15.10 -8.00 -28.25
C ALA A 95 16.61 -7.68 -28.36
N MET A 96 17.48 -8.68 -28.18
CA MET A 96 18.92 -8.52 -28.07
C MET A 96 19.69 -9.32 -29.13
N ASN A 97 20.95 -8.94 -29.36
CA ASN A 97 21.86 -9.59 -30.32
C ASN A 97 22.59 -10.83 -29.74
N HIS A 98 21.96 -11.52 -28.76
CA HIS A 98 22.43 -12.80 -28.16
C HIS A 98 23.93 -12.93 -27.84
N ARG A 99 24.56 -11.83 -27.38
CA ARG A 99 25.99 -11.75 -27.09
C ARG A 99 26.20 -10.93 -25.82
N ASP A 100 27.08 -11.36 -24.93
CA ASP A 100 27.36 -10.70 -23.64
C ASP A 100 26.05 -10.43 -22.87
N GLU A 101 25.22 -11.47 -22.72
CA GLU A 101 23.79 -11.31 -22.45
C GLU A 101 23.48 -10.69 -21.09
N CYS A 102 24.12 -11.11 -19.99
CA CYS A 102 23.76 -10.63 -18.65
C CYS A 102 23.92 -9.09 -18.52
N PRO A 103 25.05 -8.46 -18.90
CA PRO A 103 25.17 -7.00 -18.93
C PRO A 103 24.14 -6.29 -19.83
N GLN A 104 23.77 -6.89 -20.96
CA GLN A 104 22.78 -6.30 -21.88
C GLN A 104 21.35 -6.44 -21.33
N MET A 105 21.00 -7.57 -20.73
CA MET A 105 19.69 -7.81 -20.11
C MET A 105 19.44 -6.83 -18.95
N VAL A 106 20.43 -6.60 -18.09
CA VAL A 106 20.34 -5.61 -17.00
C VAL A 106 20.14 -4.20 -17.56
N LYS A 107 20.93 -3.78 -18.55
CA LYS A 107 20.78 -2.46 -19.19
C LYS A 107 19.41 -2.27 -19.88
N TRP A 108 18.86 -3.33 -20.48
CA TRP A 108 17.54 -3.30 -21.11
C TRP A 108 16.42 -3.17 -20.07
N LEU A 109 16.54 -3.85 -18.93
CA LEU A 109 15.62 -3.72 -17.79
C LEU A 109 15.67 -2.31 -17.19
N GLU A 110 16.86 -1.81 -16.86
CA GLU A 110 17.05 -0.42 -16.40
C GLU A 110 16.44 0.60 -17.36
N HIS A 111 16.61 0.41 -18.67
CA HIS A 111 16.04 1.30 -19.68
C HIS A 111 14.51 1.24 -19.68
N ARG A 112 13.91 0.05 -19.60
CA ARG A 112 12.46 -0.14 -19.57
C ARG A 112 11.82 0.42 -18.29
N GLU A 113 12.50 0.32 -17.15
CA GLU A 113 12.10 0.98 -15.90
C GLU A 113 12.13 2.51 -16.04
N LYS A 114 13.23 3.07 -16.53
CA LYS A 114 13.38 4.52 -16.76
C LYS A 114 12.35 5.06 -17.75
N VAL A 115 12.04 4.32 -18.82
CA VAL A 115 10.96 4.66 -19.77
C VAL A 115 9.58 4.59 -19.12
N SER A 116 9.28 3.56 -18.31
CA SER A 116 8.01 3.45 -17.60
C SER A 116 7.79 4.63 -16.63
N ILE A 117 8.83 5.01 -15.88
CA ILE A 117 8.81 6.19 -14.99
C ILE A 117 8.64 7.48 -15.79
N PHE A 118 9.32 7.61 -16.94
CA PHE A 118 9.19 8.77 -17.82
C PHE A 118 7.79 8.89 -18.45
N GLU A 119 7.21 7.79 -18.93
CA GLU A 119 5.83 7.77 -19.43
C GLU A 119 4.82 8.19 -18.37
N MET A 120 4.97 7.71 -17.13
CA MET A 120 4.15 8.12 -15.99
C MET A 120 4.27 9.63 -15.72
N LEU A 121 5.49 10.19 -15.79
CA LEU A 121 5.71 11.63 -15.64
C LEU A 121 5.11 12.44 -16.80
N CYS A 122 5.27 11.99 -18.05
CA CYS A 122 4.67 12.63 -19.22
C CYS A 122 3.14 12.62 -19.18
N LYS A 123 2.49 11.54 -18.72
CA LYS A 123 1.03 11.47 -18.54
C LYS A 123 0.57 12.51 -17.51
N ARG A 124 1.22 12.58 -16.34
CA ARG A 124 0.93 13.58 -15.29
C ARG A 124 1.14 15.03 -15.75
N LEU A 125 2.15 15.30 -16.57
CA LEU A 125 2.41 16.63 -17.14
C LEU A 125 1.40 16.99 -18.24
N ALA A 126 0.99 16.04 -19.07
CA ALA A 126 -0.05 16.24 -20.06
C ALA A 126 -1.40 16.56 -19.41
N GLU A 127 -1.77 15.81 -18.36
CA GLU A 127 -2.97 16.05 -17.53
C GLU A 127 -2.98 17.47 -16.94
N ALA A 128 -1.85 17.96 -16.41
CA ALA A 128 -1.71 19.33 -15.92
C ALA A 128 -1.84 20.38 -17.05
N SER A 129 -1.19 20.16 -18.20
CA SER A 129 -1.25 21.09 -19.34
C SER A 129 -2.65 21.18 -19.98
N GLY A 130 -3.45 20.10 -19.90
CA GLY A 130 -4.79 20.03 -20.48
C GLY A 130 -5.80 20.99 -19.85
N GLN A 131 -5.52 21.50 -18.64
CA GLN A 131 -6.35 22.51 -17.98
C GLN A 131 -6.11 23.93 -18.52
N LEU A 132 -4.90 24.22 -19.04
CA LEU A 132 -4.49 25.59 -19.39
C LEU A 132 -5.09 26.10 -20.72
N ILE A 133 -5.46 25.19 -21.63
CA ILE A 133 -5.87 25.53 -23.01
C ILE A 133 -7.34 26.02 -23.10
N ARG A 134 -8.13 25.97 -22.01
CA ARG A 134 -9.57 26.30 -22.02
C ARG A 134 -9.95 27.75 -21.66
N LEU A 135 -8.99 28.66 -21.44
CA LEU A 135 -9.26 30.02 -20.94
C LEU A 135 -8.85 31.16 -21.89
N THR A 136 -9.31 31.11 -23.16
CA THR A 136 -9.34 32.29 -24.04
C THR A 136 -10.61 32.36 -24.90
N GLN A 137 -11.65 33.04 -24.40
CA GLN A 137 -12.66 33.74 -25.22
C GLN A 137 -13.49 34.73 -24.36
N SER A 138 -13.85 35.86 -24.97
CA SER A 138 -14.56 37.06 -24.44
C SER A 138 -14.99 37.89 -25.67
N PRO A 139 -16.01 38.79 -25.68
CA PRO A 139 -16.75 39.46 -24.59
C PRO A 139 -18.27 39.09 -24.62
N GLN A 140 -19.33 39.82 -24.19
CA GLN A 140 -19.61 41.25 -23.93
C GLN A 140 -20.66 41.53 -22.83
N ASP A 141 -20.46 42.67 -22.15
CA ASP A 141 -21.44 43.70 -21.72
C ASP A 141 -22.82 43.32 -21.14
N ARG A 142 -22.99 43.57 -19.82
CA ARG A 142 -23.73 44.77 -19.33
C ARG A 142 -23.58 45.03 -17.82
N HIS A 143 -23.41 46.32 -17.49
CA HIS A 143 -23.52 46.93 -16.15
C HIS A 143 -24.78 47.84 -16.10
N PRO A 144 -25.15 48.50 -14.98
CA PRO A 144 -24.61 48.47 -13.60
C PRO A 144 -25.75 48.05 -12.61
N ALA A 145 -25.91 48.42 -11.32
CA ALA A 145 -25.17 49.17 -10.29
C ALA A 145 -25.76 48.80 -8.90
N ALA A 146 -24.93 48.66 -7.85
CA ALA A 146 -25.14 49.22 -6.49
C ALA A 146 -24.18 48.65 -5.42
N LYS A 147 -23.59 49.56 -4.62
CA LYS A 147 -23.21 49.51 -3.18
C LYS A 147 -23.19 48.12 -2.48
N ALA A 148 -22.17 47.73 -1.71
CA ALA A 148 -21.38 48.56 -0.79
C ALA A 148 -20.08 47.89 -0.25
N SER A 149 -19.26 48.70 0.43
CA SER A 149 -18.37 48.35 1.55
C SER A 149 -17.03 47.62 1.31
N LEU A 150 -16.03 48.14 2.04
CA LEU A 150 -14.83 47.49 2.56
C LEU A 150 -13.85 46.82 1.56
N HIS A 151 -12.99 47.62 0.94
CA HIS A 151 -11.65 47.17 0.53
C HIS A 151 -10.66 47.34 1.69
N GLN A 152 -10.49 46.30 2.51
CA GLN A 152 -9.24 46.10 3.26
C GLN A 152 -8.24 45.35 2.36
N ALA A 153 -6.95 45.61 2.52
CA ALA A 153 -5.92 45.19 1.59
C ALA A 153 -5.03 44.06 2.13
N THR A 154 -5.00 42.94 1.40
CA THR A 154 -3.97 41.90 1.44
C THR A 154 -3.55 41.66 -0.02
N LYS A 155 -2.55 42.35 -0.58
CA LYS A 155 -1.12 42.26 -0.22
C LYS A 155 -0.72 40.82 0.11
N HIS A 156 -0.03 40.17 -0.82
CA HIS A 156 0.72 38.95 -0.55
C HIS A 156 1.76 39.24 0.53
N HIS A 157 1.52 38.74 1.75
CA HIS A 157 2.60 38.62 2.73
C HIS A 157 3.50 37.45 2.29
N PRO A 158 4.83 37.62 2.25
CA PRO A 158 5.72 36.47 2.31
C PRO A 158 5.47 35.76 3.65
N THR A 159 5.23 34.46 3.63
CA THR A 159 4.89 33.68 4.83
C THR A 159 6.12 33.45 5.71
N TYR A 160 6.55 34.49 6.42
CA TYR A 160 7.62 34.42 7.41
C TYR A 160 7.18 33.56 8.60
N LEU A 161 7.61 32.29 8.63
CA LEU A 161 7.46 31.43 9.79
C LEU A 161 8.29 32.00 10.96
N PRO A 162 7.72 32.10 12.18
CA PRO A 162 8.41 32.72 13.32
C PRO A 162 9.37 31.74 14.04
N PHE A 163 9.76 30.65 13.36
CA PHE A 163 10.74 29.68 13.81
C PHE A 163 11.57 29.19 12.61
N SER A 164 12.87 29.02 12.80
CA SER A 164 13.82 28.54 11.78
C SER A 164 14.15 27.05 11.89
N ARG A 165 13.64 26.38 12.94
CA ARG A 165 13.87 24.97 13.25
C ARG A 165 12.60 24.37 13.85
N LEU A 166 12.41 23.07 13.65
CA LEU A 166 11.22 22.32 14.07
C LEU A 166 11.66 20.93 14.53
N ASN A 167 11.03 20.39 15.58
CA ASN A 167 11.37 19.07 16.11
C ASN A 167 10.69 17.99 15.27
N ILE A 168 11.46 17.31 14.41
CA ILE A 168 10.95 16.28 13.48
C ILE A 168 11.19 14.88 14.05
N PHE A 169 10.16 14.04 14.02
CA PHE A 169 10.18 12.64 14.43
C PHE A 169 10.13 11.73 13.21
N HIS A 170 10.89 10.64 13.26
CA HIS A 170 11.05 9.72 12.13
C HIS A 170 10.10 8.50 12.17
N GLY A 171 9.27 8.42 13.21
CA GLY A 171 8.21 7.43 13.38
C GLY A 171 7.60 7.46 14.78
N ILE A 172 6.40 6.91 14.90
CA ILE A 172 5.58 6.83 16.12
C ILE A 172 5.30 5.36 16.42
N LYS A 173 4.91 5.04 17.66
CA LYS A 173 4.22 3.79 17.99
C LYS A 173 2.94 4.10 18.75
N PHE A 174 1.85 3.43 18.43
CA PHE A 174 0.56 3.56 19.12
C PHE A 174 -0.03 2.16 19.39
N PRO A 175 -0.86 2.00 20.44
CA PRO A 175 -1.52 0.74 20.73
C PRO A 175 -2.62 0.47 19.70
N GLN A 176 -2.79 -0.79 19.30
CA GLN A 176 -3.98 -1.24 18.56
C GLN A 176 -4.96 -1.95 19.49
N VAL A 177 -6.21 -2.09 19.04
CA VAL A 177 -7.19 -2.99 19.66
C VAL A 177 -6.72 -4.42 19.39
N PRO A 178 -6.37 -5.21 20.42
CA PRO A 178 -5.77 -6.53 20.19
C PRO A 178 -6.81 -7.52 19.67
N LEU A 179 -6.45 -8.26 18.62
CA LEU A 179 -7.28 -9.32 18.01
C LEU A 179 -7.20 -10.66 18.77
N SER A 180 -6.42 -10.72 19.85
CA SER A 180 -6.24 -11.89 20.72
C SER A 180 -5.88 -11.43 22.14
N ASP A 181 -6.25 -12.20 23.16
CA ASP A 181 -6.00 -11.86 24.57
C ASP A 181 -4.51 -11.79 24.98
N ASN A 182 -3.59 -12.16 24.08
CA ASN A 182 -2.16 -12.24 24.33
C ASN A 182 -1.40 -10.95 23.94
N ALA A 183 -1.28 -10.05 24.92
CA ALA A 183 -0.44 -8.84 24.94
C ALA A 183 -0.88 -7.67 24.02
N PRO A 184 -0.58 -6.41 24.40
CA PRO A 184 -0.97 -5.24 23.63
C PRO A 184 -0.10 -5.07 22.37
N GLU A 185 -0.69 -5.36 21.22
CA GLU A 185 -0.09 -5.12 19.91
C GLU A 185 0.14 -3.62 19.66
N ARG A 186 1.24 -3.28 18.97
CA ARG A 186 1.68 -1.89 18.76
C ARG A 186 2.09 -1.66 17.32
N ASP A 187 1.28 -0.86 16.63
CA ASP A 187 1.55 -0.39 15.28
C ASP A 187 2.64 0.69 15.29
N ALA A 188 3.32 0.88 14.14
CA ALA A 188 4.52 1.69 14.02
C ALA A 188 4.65 2.37 12.64
N VAL A 189 4.08 3.57 12.53
CA VAL A 189 4.13 4.44 11.35
C VAL A 189 5.45 5.23 11.30
N LYS A 190 6.12 5.25 10.14
CA LYS A 190 7.39 5.95 9.89
C LYS A 190 7.22 7.03 8.81
N ALA A 191 7.92 8.13 9.02
CA ALA A 191 8.06 9.21 8.05
C ALA A 191 9.54 9.62 8.00
N LYS A 192 10.25 9.22 6.95
CA LYS A 192 11.68 9.46 6.77
C LYS A 192 11.94 10.09 5.41
N PRO A 193 12.50 11.31 5.34
CA PRO A 193 13.02 11.84 4.08
C PRO A 193 14.20 11.00 3.59
N ALA A 194 14.50 11.07 2.28
CA ALA A 194 15.70 10.45 1.74
C ALA A 194 16.94 11.08 2.37
N SER A 195 17.92 10.25 2.74
CA SER A 195 19.13 10.71 3.44
C SER A 195 20.36 9.93 2.96
N GLY A 196 21.25 10.62 2.25
CA GLY A 196 22.40 10.02 1.60
C GLY A 196 22.01 8.86 0.68
N SER A 197 22.43 7.65 1.03
CA SER A 197 22.13 6.42 0.26
C SER A 197 20.81 5.74 0.64
N GLN A 198 20.05 6.23 1.63
CA GLN A 198 18.76 5.64 2.01
C GLN A 198 17.60 6.32 1.27
N PRO A 199 16.71 5.56 0.60
CA PRO A 199 15.52 6.11 -0.02
C PRO A 199 14.54 6.63 1.05
N ALA A 200 13.66 7.56 0.65
CA ALA A 200 12.60 8.04 1.53
C ALA A 200 11.61 6.92 1.88
N TRP A 201 11.17 6.86 3.14
CA TRP A 201 10.21 5.89 3.64
C TRP A 201 9.03 6.64 4.26
N PHE A 202 7.87 6.55 3.63
CA PHE A 202 6.64 7.20 4.11
C PHE A 202 5.53 6.15 4.20
N ASP A 203 5.17 5.75 5.41
CA ASP A 203 4.08 4.80 5.62
C ASP A 203 2.72 5.46 5.33
N THR A 204 1.76 4.64 4.90
CA THR A 204 0.37 5.06 4.66
C THR A 204 -0.46 4.76 5.90
N VAL A 205 -1.44 5.63 6.20
CA VAL A 205 -2.33 5.54 7.35
C VAL A 205 -3.78 5.70 6.96
N VAL A 206 -4.64 5.15 7.81
CA VAL A 206 -6.10 5.29 7.79
C VAL A 206 -6.52 6.28 8.87
N MET A 207 -7.43 7.17 8.51
CA MET A 207 -8.03 8.18 9.39
C MET A 207 -9.56 8.18 9.24
N MET A 208 -10.26 8.46 10.33
CA MET A 208 -11.73 8.52 10.40
C MET A 208 -12.16 9.98 10.57
N GLN A 209 -13.21 10.40 9.85
CA GLN A 209 -13.69 11.79 9.89
C GLN A 209 -15.00 11.90 10.68
N GLY A 210 -14.92 12.36 11.93
CA GLY A 210 -16.08 12.64 12.79
C GLY A 210 -16.56 11.46 13.66
N ASN A 211 -17.46 11.75 14.60
CA ASN A 211 -17.89 10.87 15.70
C ASN A 211 -18.78 9.67 15.30
N ASP A 212 -18.80 9.25 14.02
CA ASP A 212 -19.58 8.10 13.58
C ASP A 212 -18.86 6.77 13.87
N ASP A 213 -18.71 6.46 15.17
CA ASP A 213 -18.14 5.23 15.74
C ASP A 213 -18.87 3.92 15.33
N LYS A 214 -19.82 3.99 14.38
CA LYS A 214 -20.77 2.93 14.02
C LYS A 214 -21.05 2.79 12.52
N ALA A 215 -20.20 3.33 11.65
CA ALA A 215 -20.25 3.03 10.21
C ALA A 215 -19.69 1.61 9.93
N PRO A 216 -20.49 0.65 9.43
CA PRO A 216 -19.99 -0.71 9.15
C PRO A 216 -19.28 -0.77 7.78
N GLY A 217 -17.98 -0.46 7.76
CA GLY A 217 -17.13 -0.63 6.57
C GLY A 217 -16.04 0.44 6.46
N LEU A 218 -15.46 0.58 5.26
CA LEU A 218 -14.47 1.63 4.93
C LEU A 218 -15.12 2.95 4.46
N GLN A 219 -16.39 3.16 4.80
CA GLN A 219 -17.23 4.22 4.24
C GLN A 219 -17.23 5.43 5.19
N GLY A 220 -16.59 6.52 4.76
CA GLY A 220 -16.19 7.65 5.63
C GLY A 220 -14.71 7.60 6.05
N THR A 221 -14.00 6.53 5.69
CA THR A 221 -12.57 6.37 5.95
C THR A 221 -11.71 7.09 4.90
N TRP A 222 -10.75 7.88 5.35
CA TRP A 222 -9.73 8.53 4.52
C TRP A 222 -8.40 7.80 4.60
N ILE A 223 -7.64 7.80 3.50
CA ILE A 223 -6.29 7.23 3.43
C ILE A 223 -5.30 8.35 3.10
N GLY A 224 -4.17 8.38 3.80
CA GLY A 224 -3.12 9.40 3.62
C GLY A 224 -1.70 8.86 3.84
N CYS A 225 -0.71 9.46 3.17
CA CYS A 225 0.71 9.11 3.27
C CYS A 225 1.41 10.10 4.22
N VAL A 226 1.96 9.62 5.35
CA VAL A 226 2.57 10.49 6.37
C VAL A 226 3.96 10.93 5.91
N LYS A 227 4.16 12.25 5.78
CA LYS A 227 5.41 12.82 5.24
C LYS A 227 6.36 13.34 6.30
N VAL A 228 5.82 14.04 7.28
CA VAL A 228 6.60 14.64 8.37
C VAL A 228 5.78 14.53 9.65
N ILE A 229 6.38 13.97 10.69
CA ILE A 229 5.84 14.03 12.04
C ILE A 229 6.64 15.09 12.78
N PHE A 230 5.99 16.02 13.47
CA PHE A 230 6.69 17.11 14.15
C PHE A 230 6.00 17.58 15.43
N ARG A 231 6.72 18.35 16.25
CA ARG A 231 6.16 19.14 17.33
C ARG A 231 6.56 20.60 17.14
N LEU A 232 5.58 21.49 17.25
CA LEU A 232 5.80 22.94 17.25
C LEU A 232 6.68 23.35 18.45
N PRO A 233 7.55 24.36 18.31
CA PRO A 233 8.45 24.74 19.39
C PRO A 233 7.69 25.46 20.50
N ASP A 234 7.97 25.13 21.77
CA ASP A 234 7.33 25.75 22.94
C ASP A 234 7.72 27.23 23.15
N LYS A 235 8.62 27.75 22.30
CA LYS A 235 9.16 29.10 22.31
C LYS A 235 9.39 29.59 20.88
N ILE A 236 9.12 30.87 20.67
CA ILE A 236 9.15 31.55 19.38
C ILE A 236 10.23 32.65 19.42
N THR A 237 10.92 32.90 18.31
CA THR A 237 11.90 34.01 18.20
C THR A 237 11.32 35.11 17.33
N GLU A 238 11.34 36.34 17.82
CA GLU A 238 10.84 37.50 17.06
C GLU A 238 11.79 37.85 15.90
N TYR A 239 11.25 38.19 14.73
CA TYR A 239 12.07 38.41 13.54
C TYR A 239 12.93 39.69 13.68
N GLY A 240 14.25 39.50 13.75
CA GLY A 240 15.22 40.59 13.87
C GLY A 240 15.66 40.91 15.31
N SER A 241 15.17 40.17 16.32
CA SER A 241 15.66 40.28 17.69
C SER A 241 16.06 38.90 18.25
N ASN A 242 16.95 38.88 19.25
CA ASN A 242 17.25 37.65 19.99
C ASN A 242 16.22 37.40 21.13
N ILE A 243 15.08 38.08 21.11
CA ILE A 243 14.04 37.96 22.14
C ILE A 243 13.26 36.67 21.89
N THR A 244 13.27 35.81 22.89
CA THR A 244 12.53 34.55 22.89
C THR A 244 11.25 34.71 23.69
N MET A 245 10.11 34.61 23.02
CA MET A 245 8.79 34.64 23.65
C MET A 245 8.25 33.21 23.82
N PRO A 246 7.34 32.94 24.78
CA PRO A 246 6.60 31.68 24.80
C PRO A 246 5.76 31.52 23.53
N ALA A 247 5.53 30.27 23.10
CA ALA A 247 4.53 29.98 22.08
C ALA A 247 3.10 30.14 22.63
N PRO A 248 2.07 30.29 21.77
CA PRO A 248 0.66 30.22 22.21
C PRO A 248 0.36 28.88 22.91
N ASP A 249 -0.39 28.92 24.00
CA ASP A 249 -0.69 27.73 24.81
C ASP A 249 -1.41 26.62 24.01
N GLU A 250 -2.20 27.01 23.00
CA GLU A 250 -2.84 26.13 22.01
C GLU A 250 -1.84 25.15 21.35
N TRP A 251 -0.59 25.58 21.13
CA TRP A 251 0.45 24.74 20.52
C TRP A 251 0.95 23.65 21.49
N ALA A 252 0.83 23.87 22.80
CA ALA A 252 1.16 22.86 23.81
C ALA A 252 0.02 21.85 23.99
N GLU A 253 -1.23 22.27 23.85
CA GLU A 253 -2.42 21.41 23.98
C GLU A 253 -2.55 20.40 22.83
N HIS A 254 -2.28 20.81 21.58
CA HIS A 254 -2.41 19.92 20.41
C HIS A 254 -1.36 18.80 20.32
N GLY A 255 -0.30 18.84 21.13
CA GLY A 255 0.72 17.78 21.17
C GLY A 255 1.55 17.67 19.88
N PRO A 256 2.02 16.46 19.50
CA PRO A 256 2.69 16.26 18.22
C PRO A 256 1.68 16.18 17.06
N LEU A 257 2.11 16.69 15.91
CA LEU A 257 1.34 16.79 14.67
C LEU A 257 1.98 15.94 13.57
N ALA A 258 1.20 15.60 12.54
CA ALA A 258 1.68 15.00 11.29
C ALA A 258 1.19 15.79 10.08
N TYR A 259 2.08 16.03 9.12
CA TYR A 259 1.71 16.42 7.77
C TYR A 259 1.48 15.16 6.92
N VAL A 260 0.31 15.07 6.30
CA VAL A 260 -0.15 13.91 5.54
C VAL A 260 -0.59 14.34 4.14
N GLU A 261 -0.12 13.64 3.10
CA GLU A 261 -0.64 13.77 1.73
C GLU A 261 -1.85 12.85 1.55
N TRP A 262 -2.99 13.40 1.13
CA TRP A 262 -4.24 12.65 0.97
C TRP A 262 -4.27 11.84 -0.34
N PHE A 263 -4.82 10.63 -0.25
CA PHE A 263 -5.34 9.91 -1.42
C PHE A 263 -6.78 10.35 -1.71
N ALA A 264 -7.27 10.01 -2.91
CA ALA A 264 -8.66 10.23 -3.27
C ALA A 264 -9.59 9.39 -2.38
N MET A 265 -10.80 9.90 -2.13
CA MET A 265 -11.85 9.17 -1.41
C MET A 265 -12.05 7.76 -2.00
N LEU A 266 -12.27 6.78 -1.12
CA LEU A 266 -12.53 5.41 -1.52
C LEU A 266 -13.83 5.31 -2.33
N PRO A 267 -13.88 4.46 -3.38
CA PRO A 267 -15.13 4.20 -4.08
C PRO A 267 -16.13 3.50 -3.15
N THR A 268 -17.43 3.74 -3.34
CA THR A 268 -18.52 3.19 -2.51
C THR A 268 -18.58 1.66 -2.50
N SER A 269 -17.90 0.99 -3.44
CA SER A 269 -17.76 -0.46 -3.51
C SER A 269 -16.31 -0.85 -3.83
N ALA A 270 -15.85 -1.95 -3.24
CA ALA A 270 -14.63 -2.63 -3.67
C ALA A 270 -14.76 -3.13 -5.13
N ASP A 271 -13.62 -3.46 -5.75
CA ASP A 271 -13.59 -4.05 -7.09
C ASP A 271 -14.23 -5.47 -7.10
N PRO A 272 -15.13 -5.81 -8.05
CA PRO A 272 -15.82 -7.10 -8.08
C PRO A 272 -14.95 -8.33 -8.32
N ILE A 273 -13.73 -8.16 -8.85
CA ILE A 273 -12.82 -9.27 -9.20
C ILE A 273 -11.85 -9.53 -8.05
N HIS A 274 -11.24 -8.47 -7.52
CA HIS A 274 -10.18 -8.59 -6.51
C HIS A 274 -10.60 -8.16 -5.10
N MET A 275 -11.85 -7.74 -4.88
CA MET A 275 -12.47 -7.43 -3.58
C MET A 275 -11.71 -6.41 -2.70
N MET A 276 -10.85 -5.58 -3.30
CA MET A 276 -10.14 -4.49 -2.62
C MET A 276 -10.62 -3.13 -3.15
N TYR A 277 -10.43 -2.07 -2.36
CA TYR A 277 -10.76 -0.71 -2.78
C TYR A 277 -9.61 -0.11 -3.61
N ASN A 278 -9.95 0.51 -4.75
CA ASN A 278 -8.98 1.16 -5.63
C ASN A 278 -8.57 2.54 -5.07
N VAL A 279 -7.34 2.64 -4.54
CA VAL A 279 -6.82 3.88 -3.95
C VAL A 279 -6.05 4.69 -4.99
N ARG A 280 -6.49 5.92 -5.28
CA ARG A 280 -5.84 6.83 -6.25
C ARG A 280 -5.18 7.98 -5.52
N LYS A 281 -4.08 8.52 -6.05
CA LYS A 281 -3.50 9.76 -5.50
C LYS A 281 -4.40 10.95 -5.87
N MET A 282 -4.59 11.90 -4.97
CA MET A 282 -5.24 13.16 -5.29
C MET A 282 -4.42 13.92 -6.37
N PRO A 283 -5.08 14.70 -7.24
CA PRO A 283 -4.37 15.67 -8.08
C PRO A 283 -3.67 16.72 -7.19
N LEU A 284 -2.65 17.36 -7.74
CA LEU A 284 -2.05 18.54 -7.11
C LEU A 284 -3.07 19.68 -7.13
N HIS A 285 -2.99 20.59 -6.15
CA HIS A 285 -3.76 21.83 -6.15
C HIS A 285 -3.30 22.74 -7.30
N ALA A 286 -4.06 23.81 -7.60
CA ALA A 286 -3.72 24.77 -8.66
C ALA A 286 -2.31 25.39 -8.47
N ASP A 287 -1.86 25.52 -7.22
CA ASP A 287 -0.52 26.03 -6.85
C ASP A 287 0.60 24.99 -7.00
N GLY A 288 0.31 23.78 -7.51
CA GLY A 288 1.28 22.69 -7.68
C GLY A 288 1.61 21.88 -6.42
N ASN A 289 1.12 22.30 -5.25
CA ASN A 289 1.27 21.56 -3.99
C ASN A 289 0.36 20.32 -3.94
N PRO A 290 0.77 19.21 -3.28
CA PRO A 290 -0.11 18.08 -3.07
C PRO A 290 -1.26 18.43 -2.12
N ALA A 291 -2.44 17.83 -2.34
CA ALA A 291 -3.53 17.91 -1.38
C ALA A 291 -3.12 17.20 -0.08
N GLY A 292 -2.82 17.97 0.95
CA GLY A 292 -2.31 17.45 2.22
C GLY A 292 -2.50 18.43 3.36
N GLU A 293 -2.54 17.90 4.57
CA GLU A 293 -3.08 18.57 5.76
C GLU A 293 -2.20 18.29 6.97
N VAL A 294 -2.23 19.20 7.96
CA VAL A 294 -1.55 19.03 9.25
C VAL A 294 -2.58 18.63 10.29
N LEU A 295 -2.46 17.43 10.84
CA LEU A 295 -3.40 16.87 11.81
C LEU A 295 -2.71 16.47 13.12
N PRO A 296 -3.41 16.51 14.27
CA PRO A 296 -2.95 15.90 15.51
C PRO A 296 -2.75 14.39 15.34
N LEU A 297 -1.74 13.81 16.01
CA LEU A 297 -1.52 12.35 15.93
C LEU A 297 -2.68 11.51 16.45
N ALA A 298 -3.56 12.06 17.29
CA ALA A 298 -4.76 11.40 17.79
C ALA A 298 -5.80 11.09 16.68
N THR A 299 -5.71 11.72 15.51
CA THR A 299 -6.60 11.46 14.36
C THR A 299 -6.17 10.23 13.54
N ILE A 300 -4.93 9.74 13.73
CA ILE A 300 -4.41 8.54 13.04
C ILE A 300 -4.92 7.28 13.75
N TRP A 301 -5.64 6.44 13.02
CA TRP A 301 -6.30 5.26 13.59
C TRP A 301 -5.46 3.97 13.44
N GLN A 302 -4.89 3.74 12.26
CA GLN A 302 -3.99 2.60 11.98
C GLN A 302 -3.10 2.86 10.76
N SER A 303 -2.00 2.12 10.64
CA SER A 303 -1.23 2.02 9.40
C SER A 303 -1.98 1.18 8.36
N CYS A 304 -1.62 1.37 7.09
CA CYS A 304 -2.22 0.67 5.96
C CYS A 304 -1.13 0.40 4.91
N GLN A 305 -1.15 -0.79 4.31
CA GLN A 305 -0.25 -1.16 3.22
C GLN A 305 -1.03 -1.11 1.89
N LEU A 306 -0.50 -0.35 0.93
CA LEU A 306 -1.06 -0.27 -0.42
C LEU A 306 -0.28 -1.22 -1.34
N ILE A 307 -1.02 -2.02 -2.11
CA ILE A 307 -0.49 -2.91 -3.15
C ILE A 307 -0.63 -2.19 -4.51
N PRO A 308 0.42 -2.12 -5.34
CA PRO A 308 0.40 -1.49 -6.66
C PRO A 308 -0.22 -2.37 -7.76
#